data_AF-A0A6M1TZ42-F1
#
_entry.id   AF-A0A6M1TZ42-F1
#
_cell.length_a   1.000
_cell.length_b   1.000
_cell.length_c   1.000
_cell.angle_alpha   90.00
_cell.angle_beta   90.00
_cell.angle_gamma   90.00
#
_symmetry.space_group_name_H-M   'P 1'
#
loop_
_entity.id
_entity.type
_entity.pdbx_description
1 polymer ?
#
loop_
_entity_poly.entity_id
_entity_poly.type
_entity_poly.pdbx_seq_one_letter_code
_entity_poly.pdbx_strand_id
1 'polypeptide(L)' 'MTSIIRPDALRRMVAEWVTAGCTVEIEPDGKIRVTPPANVQRGPDPDLIDWGRK' A
#
# COMPACT_ATOMS: atom_id res chain seq x y z
N MET A 1 17.60 6.74 8.48
CA MET A 1 17.20 7.43 7.23
C MET A 1 15.72 7.73 7.34
N THR A 2 15.34 8.99 7.60
CA THR A 2 13.94 9.42 7.63
C THR A 2 13.53 9.78 6.21
N SER A 3 12.74 8.93 5.55
CA SER A 3 12.13 9.26 4.26
C SER A 3 11.05 10.31 4.49
N ILE A 4 11.29 11.53 4.03
CA ILE A 4 10.30 12.60 4.03
C ILE A 4 9.44 12.43 2.77
N ILE A 5 8.21 11.93 2.96
CA ILE A 5 7.22 11.88 1.88
C ILE A 5 6.60 13.27 1.74
N ARG A 6 6.54 13.80 0.52
CA ARG A 6 5.85 15.08 0.26
C ARG A 6 4.36 14.93 0.54
N PRO A 7 3.68 15.94 1.12
CA PRO A 7 2.25 15.85 1.42
C PRO A 7 1.38 15.51 0.20
N ASP A 8 1.71 16.03 -0.98
CA ASP A 8 0.99 15.71 -2.23
C ASP A 8 1.14 14.24 -2.64
N ALA A 9 2.36 13.70 -2.52
CA ALA A 9 2.63 12.30 -2.83
C ALA A 9 1.84 11.37 -1.89
N LEU A 10 1.78 11.69 -0.59
CA LEU A 10 0.98 10.92 0.36
C LEU A 10 -0.50 10.92 -0.01
N ARG A 11 -1.06 12.07 -0.40
CA ARG A 11 -2.47 12.17 -0.83
C ARG A 11 -2.76 11.31 -2.05
N ARG A 12 -1.85 11.28 -3.03
CA ARG A 12 -1.97 10.42 -4.22
C ARG A 12 -1.95 8.94 -3.85
N MET A 13 -0.99 8.53 -3.03
CA MET A 13 -0.89 7.14 -2.56
C MET A 13 -2.15 6.70 -1.82
N VAL A 14 -2.69 7.54 -0.93
CA VAL A 14 -3.95 7.25 -0.21
C VAL A 14 -5.12 7.11 -1.18
N ALA A 15 -5.23 7.99 -2.18
CA ALA A 15 -6.27 7.90 -3.19
C ALA A 15 -6.18 6.61 -4.02
N GLU A 16 -4.97 6.17 -4.37
CA GLU A 16 -4.74 4.89 -5.06
C GLU A 16 -5.16 3.70 -4.18
N TRP A 17 -4.81 3.68 -2.90
CA TRP A 17 -5.22 2.61 -1.98
C TRP A 17 -6.74 2.53 -1.81
N VAL A 18 -7.40 3.68 -1.64
CA VAL A 18 -8.86 3.73 -1.53
C VAL A 18 -9.52 3.25 -2.83
N THR A 19 -8.96 3.63 -3.98
CA THR A 19 -9.45 3.17 -5.29
C THR A 19 -9.25 1.66 -5.48
N ALA A 20 -8.18 1.09 -4.92
CA ALA A 20 -7.94 -0.35 -4.90
C ALA A 20 -8.82 -1.11 -3.89
N GLY A 21 -9.72 -0.42 -3.17
CA GLY A 21 -10.62 -1.01 -2.19
C GLY A 21 -9.98 -1.26 -0.82
N CYS A 22 -8.81 -0.69 -0.55
CA CYS A 22 -8.19 -0.74 0.77
C CYS A 22 -8.87 0.25 1.72
N THR A 23 -8.97 -0.13 2.99
CA THR A 23 -9.33 0.78 4.09
C THR A 23 -8.07 1.47 4.58
N VAL A 24 -8.08 2.80 4.64
CA VAL A 24 -6.97 3.61 5.17
C VAL A 24 -7.43 4.29 6.46
N GLU A 25 -6.70 4.09 7.55
CA GLU A 25 -6.95 4.71 8.84
C GLU A 25 -5.73 5.54 9.26
N ILE A 26 -5.98 6.74 9.77
CA ILE A 26 -4.94 7.59 10.36
C ILE A 26 -5.10 7.53 11.87
N GLU A 27 -4.11 6.97 12.54
CA GLU A 27 -4.11 6.83 13.99
C GLU A 27 -3.79 8.17 14.68
N PRO A 28 -4.21 8.36 15.94
CA PRO A 28 -3.97 9.61 16.68
C PRO A 28 -2.48 9.95 16.88
N ASP A 29 -1.60 8.95 16.79
CA ASP A 29 -0.14 9.11 16.86
C ASP A 29 0.49 9.49 15.51
N GLY A 30 -0.33 9.66 14.47
CA GLY A 30 0.10 10.01 13.12
C GLY A 30 0.53 8.82 12.28
N LYS A 31 0.38 7.58 12.76
CA LYS A 31 0.58 6.40 11.93
C LYS A 31 -0.55 6.24 10.92
N ILE A 32 -0.22 5.59 9.81
CA ILE A 32 -1.17 5.27 8.75
C ILE A 32 -1.27 3.76 8.68
N ARG A 33 -2.46 3.23 8.93
CA ARG A 33 -2.77 1.81 8.80
C ARG A 33 -3.54 1.60 7.51
N VAL A 34 -3.06 0.68 6.68
CA VAL A 34 -3.72 0.31 5.41
C VAL A 34 -4.13 -1.15 5.50
N THR A 35 -5.42 -1.41 5.35
CA THR A 35 -6.01 -2.75 5.39
C THR A 35 -6.51 -3.12 4.00
N PRO A 36 -5.99 -4.19 3.37
CA PRO A 36 -6.46 -4.63 2.06
C PRO A 36 -7.90 -5.16 2.13
N PRO A 37 -8.66 -5.13 1.02
CA PRO A 37 -10.02 -5.66 1.01
C PRO A 37 -10.04 -7.17 1.31
N ALA A 38 -11.08 -7.64 1.99
CA ALA A 38 -11.22 -9.04 2.39
C ALA A 38 -11.23 -10.05 1.22
N ASN A 39 -11.49 -9.58 -0.01
CA ASN A 39 -11.57 -10.40 -1.21
C ASN A 39 -10.38 -10.23 -2.16
N VAL A 40 -9.23 -9.72 -1.67
CA VAL A 40 -7.98 -9.90 -2.41
C VAL A 40 -7.59 -11.37 -2.30
N GLN A 41 -8.13 -12.20 -3.19
CA GLN A 41 -7.34 -13.33 -3.69
C GLN A 41 -6.00 -12.71 -4.05
N ARG A 42 -4.94 -13.06 -3.31
CA ARG A 42 -3.57 -12.74 -3.72
C ARG A 42 -3.43 -13.28 -5.14
N GLY A 43 -3.65 -12.41 -6.13
CA GLY A 43 -2.94 -12.53 -7.39
C GLY A 43 -1.45 -12.56 -7.03
N PRO A 44 -0.63 -13.33 -7.76
CA PRO A 44 0.76 -13.54 -7.41
C PRO A 44 1.41 -12.18 -7.13
N ASP A 45 1.98 -12.07 -5.92
CA ASP A 45 2.78 -10.92 -5.50
C ASP A 45 3.69 -10.49 -6.68
N PRO A 46 3.62 -9.25 -7.18
CA PRO A 46 4.48 -8.81 -8.28
C PRO A 46 5.98 -8.78 -7.90
N ASP A 47 6.32 -9.04 -6.63
CA ASP A 47 7.68 -9.19 -6.11
C ASP A 47 8.23 -10.62 -6.19
N LEU A 48 7.45 -11.61 -6.64
CA LEU A 48 7.98 -12.96 -6.89
C LEU A 48 8.54 -13.09 -8.32
N ILE A 49 9.59 -12.32 -8.64
CA ILE A 49 10.42 -12.65 -9.80
C ILE A 49 11.19 -13.92 -9.46
N ASP A 50 10.68 -15.06 -9.90
CA ASP A 50 11.38 -16.35 -9.83
C ASP A 50 12.53 -16.34 -10.85
N TRP A 51 13.75 -16.07 -10.38
CA TRP A 51 14.98 -16.13 -11.17
C TRP A 51 15.46 -17.58 -11.40
N GLY A 52 14.64 -18.60 -11.09
CA GLY A 52 15.01 -20.02 -11.10
C GLY A 52 14.88 -20.76 -12.44
N ARG A 53 14.33 -20.15 -13.49
CA ARG A 53 14.33 -20.76 -14.83
C ARG A 53 15.62 -20.39 -15.59
N LYS A 54 16.64 -21.23 -15.41
CA LYS A 54 17.77 -21.36 -16.33
C LYS A 54 17.67 -22.69 -17.08
#